data_AF-A0A0C9T2E1-F1
#
_entry.id   AF-A0A0C9T2E1-F1
#
_cell.length_a   1.000
_cell.length_b   1.000
_cell.length_c   1.000
_cell.angle_alpha   90.00
_cell.angle_beta   90.00
_cell.angle_gamma   90.00
#
_symmetry.space_group_name_H-M   'P 1'
#
loop_
_entity.id
_entity.type
_entity.pdbx_description
1 polymer ?
#
loop_
_entity_poly.entity_id
_entity_poly.type
_entity_poly.pdbx_seq_one_letter_code
_entity_poly.pdbx_strand_id
1 'polypeptide(L)'
;MATITSIPQPPTLPIIGNTHLIDKEVPINTFTNMAKKYGPIYQLAFLGGQKIICLQLRACRPSMRSETIQKGYKGDIVGGKNPRKRWCLFTAHHGEQAWGIAHRILMPAFGPAKIRGMFDSMTDIANQLIGKWEVKYSPAVRFGPDHVIDANEDFTRLTFDTITLCAMSYRLNSFYSLEMAPFIKAMASYLIECGNRSLRPAFVKNYLSRSANAQFEADKKTMFDLTTDIIKKRKENLTTAPNDLLQLMLTERDPVTGLGMSDENIANNLVTFWIAGHETTSGLLSFT
;
A
#
# COMPACT_ATOMS: atom_id res chain seq x y z
N MET A 1 -26.81 -1.68 -35.30
CA MET A 1 -26.12 -0.52 -34.69
C MET A 1 -26.29 -0.63 -33.18
N ALA A 2 -25.22 -0.46 -32.40
CA ALA A 2 -25.36 -0.43 -30.94
C ALA A 2 -26.06 0.87 -30.52
N THR A 3 -27.17 0.76 -29.79
CA THR A 3 -27.90 1.92 -29.26
C THR A 3 -27.09 2.52 -28.11
N ILE A 4 -26.70 3.78 -28.22
CA ILE A 4 -25.98 4.49 -27.16
C ILE A 4 -27.00 4.87 -26.08
N THR A 5 -26.90 4.26 -24.91
CA THR A 5 -27.74 4.55 -23.74
C THR A 5 -26.95 5.33 -22.69
N SER A 6 -27.62 6.23 -21.96
CA SER A 6 -27.01 6.94 -20.83
C SER A 6 -26.60 5.95 -19.73
N ILE A 7 -25.44 6.19 -19.11
CA ILE A 7 -24.99 5.40 -17.96
C ILE A 7 -25.95 5.61 -16.77
N PRO A 8 -26.50 4.54 -16.16
CA PRO A 8 -27.37 4.64 -14.99
C PRO A 8 -26.75 5.44 -13.84
N GLN A 9 -27.54 6.25 -13.15
CA GLN A 9 -27.08 7.07 -12.03
C GLN A 9 -28.11 7.07 -10.89
N PRO A 10 -27.69 6.92 -9.61
CA PRO A 10 -28.56 7.13 -8.48
C PRO A 10 -29.00 8.60 -8.33
N PRO A 11 -30.18 8.87 -7.75
CA PRO A 11 -30.63 10.24 -7.48
C PRO A 11 -29.58 11.07 -6.73
N THR A 12 -29.39 12.32 -7.17
CA THR A 12 -28.38 13.25 -6.63
C THR A 12 -29.02 14.33 -5.79
N LEU A 13 -28.36 14.74 -4.72
CA LEU A 13 -28.71 15.97 -4.00
C LEU A 13 -28.04 17.19 -4.64
N PRO A 14 -28.65 18.40 -4.56
CA PRO A 14 -28.02 19.63 -5.00
C PRO A 14 -26.64 19.80 -4.35
N ILE A 15 -25.67 20.32 -5.12
CA ILE A 15 -24.29 20.63 -4.69
C ILE A 15 -23.45 19.37 -4.40
N ILE A 16 -23.87 18.49 -3.49
CA ILE A 16 -23.07 17.36 -2.98
C ILE A 16 -23.17 16.06 -3.80
N GLY A 17 -24.12 15.96 -4.73
CA GLY A 17 -24.28 14.79 -5.60
C GLY A 17 -24.67 13.53 -4.83
N ASN A 18 -23.98 12.42 -5.10
CA ASN A 18 -24.14 11.09 -4.50
C ASN A 18 -23.26 10.87 -3.25
N THR A 19 -22.53 11.90 -2.77
CA THR A 19 -21.65 11.78 -1.59
C THR A 19 -22.37 11.23 -0.35
N HIS A 20 -23.63 11.61 -0.16
CA HIS A 20 -24.48 11.19 0.97
C HIS A 20 -24.85 9.70 0.95
N LEU A 21 -24.66 9.01 -0.18
CA LEU A 21 -24.96 7.58 -0.32
C LEU A 21 -23.78 6.70 0.10
N ILE A 22 -22.58 7.28 0.27
CA ILE A 22 -21.37 6.55 0.58
C ILE A 22 -21.33 6.25 2.08
N ASP A 23 -21.42 4.96 2.42
CA ASP A 23 -21.13 4.44 3.75
C ASP A 23 -19.71 4.88 4.17
N LYS A 24 -19.59 5.47 5.35
CA LYS A 24 -18.33 6.03 5.86
C LYS A 24 -17.41 4.97 6.49
N GLU A 25 -17.98 3.88 6.98
CA GLU A 25 -17.24 2.80 7.64
C GLU A 25 -16.88 1.70 6.64
N VAL A 26 -17.83 1.30 5.79
CA VAL A 26 -17.63 0.24 4.81
C VAL A 26 -18.08 0.68 3.40
N PRO A 27 -17.34 1.62 2.74
CA PRO A 27 -17.72 2.16 1.43
C PRO A 27 -17.95 1.09 0.35
N ILE A 28 -17.22 -0.03 0.40
CA ILE A 28 -17.32 -1.12 -0.58
C ILE A 28 -18.73 -1.74 -0.64
N ASN A 29 -19.47 -1.73 0.47
CA ASN A 29 -20.86 -2.21 0.52
C ASN A 29 -21.76 -1.30 -0.31
N THR A 30 -21.53 0.01 -0.26
CA THR A 30 -22.26 0.98 -1.09
C THR A 30 -22.06 0.64 -2.57
N PHE A 31 -20.80 0.52 -3.03
CA PHE A 31 -20.52 0.23 -4.43
C PHE A 31 -21.09 -1.12 -4.88
N THR A 32 -21.01 -2.14 -4.02
CA THR A 32 -21.58 -3.47 -4.30
C THR A 32 -23.10 -3.42 -4.44
N ASN A 33 -23.79 -2.72 -3.53
CA ASN A 33 -25.25 -2.58 -3.57
C ASN A 33 -25.71 -1.73 -4.76
N MET A 34 -24.97 -0.67 -5.11
CA MET A 34 -25.25 0.13 -6.30
C MET A 34 -25.08 -0.70 -7.57
N ALA A 35 -24.05 -1.54 -7.67
CA ALA A 35 -23.87 -2.41 -8.82
C ALA A 35 -24.99 -3.46 -8.96
N LYS A 36 -25.51 -3.99 -7.84
CA LYS A 36 -26.71 -4.86 -7.84
C LYS A 36 -27.96 -4.12 -8.35
N LYS A 37 -28.12 -2.83 -8.00
CA LYS A 37 -29.30 -2.02 -8.31
C LYS A 37 -29.29 -1.40 -9.70
N TYR A 38 -28.14 -0.88 -10.14
CA TYR A 38 -28.00 -0.11 -11.39
C TYR A 38 -27.28 -0.87 -12.50
N GLY A 39 -26.80 -2.09 -12.20
CA GLY A 39 -26.14 -2.96 -13.16
C GLY A 39 -24.62 -2.81 -13.20
N PRO A 40 -23.97 -3.44 -14.20
CA PRO A 40 -22.51 -3.58 -14.24
C PRO A 40 -21.75 -2.29 -14.57
N ILE A 41 -22.45 -1.25 -15.04
CA ILE A 41 -21.92 0.09 -15.26
C ILE A 41 -22.90 1.11 -14.69
N TYR A 42 -22.41 1.98 -13.82
CA TYR A 42 -23.19 3.10 -13.28
C TYR A 42 -22.26 4.27 -13.01
N GLN A 43 -22.81 5.48 -12.93
CA GLN A 43 -22.06 6.69 -12.63
C GLN A 43 -22.48 7.25 -11.27
N LEU A 44 -21.55 7.95 -10.64
CA LEU A 44 -21.75 8.72 -9.44
C LEU A 44 -21.26 10.14 -9.67
N ALA A 45 -22.02 11.13 -9.21
CA ALA A 45 -21.61 12.52 -9.17
C ALA A 45 -21.18 12.89 -7.75
N PHE A 46 -20.09 13.63 -7.62
CA PHE A 46 -19.57 14.14 -6.36
C PHE A 46 -19.48 15.67 -6.42
N LEU A 47 -19.27 16.27 -5.26
CA LEU A 47 -19.09 17.71 -5.12
C LEU A 47 -18.02 18.24 -6.10
N GLY A 48 -18.26 19.43 -6.66
CA GLY A 48 -17.34 20.06 -7.62
C GLY A 48 -17.48 19.53 -9.05
N GLY A 49 -18.61 18.87 -9.36
CA GLY A 49 -18.93 18.40 -10.71
C GLY A 49 -18.18 17.13 -11.12
N GLN A 50 -17.46 16.49 -10.20
CA GLN A 50 -16.73 15.26 -10.49
C GLN A 50 -17.70 14.12 -10.75
N LYS A 51 -17.57 13.45 -11.91
CA LYS A 51 -18.28 12.21 -12.20
C LYS A 51 -17.29 11.04 -12.18
N ILE A 52 -17.69 9.95 -11.54
CA ILE A 52 -16.95 8.68 -11.52
C ILE A 52 -17.83 7.62 -12.14
N ILE A 53 -17.28 6.87 -13.08
CA ILE A 53 -17.93 5.71 -13.68
C ILE A 53 -17.42 4.48 -12.93
N CYS A 54 -18.34 3.76 -12.31
CA CYS A 54 -18.11 2.49 -11.62
C CYS A 54 -18.42 1.34 -12.58
N LEU A 55 -17.50 0.39 -12.68
CA LEU A 55 -17.53 -0.68 -13.66
C LEU A 55 -17.25 -2.02 -12.98
N GLN A 56 -18.10 -3.01 -13.21
CA GLN A 56 -17.80 -4.39 -12.86
C GLN A 56 -16.89 -5.00 -13.92
N LEU A 57 -15.69 -5.41 -13.50
CA LEU A 57 -14.63 -5.87 -14.40
C LEU A 57 -15.06 -7.00 -15.36
N ARG A 58 -15.91 -7.92 -14.89
CA ARG A 58 -16.41 -9.05 -15.71
C ARG A 58 -17.18 -8.58 -16.96
N ALA A 59 -17.87 -7.44 -16.87
CA ALA A 59 -18.64 -6.89 -17.98
C ALA A 59 -17.80 -6.09 -18.98
N CYS A 60 -16.58 -5.67 -18.61
CA CYS A 60 -15.76 -4.75 -19.42
C CYS A 60 -14.39 -5.32 -19.79
N ARG A 61 -14.16 -6.62 -19.56
CA ARG A 61 -12.86 -7.29 -19.79
C ARG A 61 -12.26 -7.02 -21.19
N PRO A 62 -13.02 -6.98 -22.30
CA PRO A 62 -12.46 -6.65 -23.61
C PRO A 62 -11.97 -5.20 -23.69
N SER A 63 -12.71 -4.25 -23.11
CA SER A 63 -12.41 -2.82 -23.15
C SER A 63 -11.24 -2.41 -22.27
N MET A 64 -10.91 -3.20 -21.24
CA MET A 64 -9.80 -2.95 -20.32
C MET A 64 -8.41 -3.16 -20.94
N ARG A 65 -8.31 -3.73 -22.14
CA ARG A 65 -7.06 -3.83 -22.92
C ARG A 65 -6.86 -2.63 -23.85
N SER A 66 -7.70 -1.61 -23.76
CA SER A 66 -7.57 -0.41 -24.57
C SER A 66 -6.36 0.42 -24.17
N GLU A 67 -5.61 0.92 -25.15
CA GLU A 67 -4.55 1.91 -24.96
C GLU A 67 -5.07 3.24 -24.40
N THR A 68 -6.39 3.46 -24.44
CA THR A 68 -7.05 4.65 -23.92
C THR A 68 -7.32 4.62 -22.41
N ILE A 69 -7.20 3.46 -21.76
CA ILE A 69 -7.40 3.33 -20.32
C ILE A 69 -6.05 3.29 -19.61
N GLN A 70 -5.85 4.22 -18.68
CA GLN A 70 -4.61 4.36 -17.93
C GLN A 70 -4.88 4.24 -16.43
N LYS A 71 -3.87 3.80 -15.68
CA LYS A 71 -3.93 3.79 -14.22
C LYS A 71 -4.09 5.23 -13.72
N GLY A 72 -5.26 5.51 -13.14
CA GLY A 72 -5.48 6.71 -12.35
C GLY A 72 -5.21 6.44 -10.88
N TYR A 73 -4.51 7.35 -10.22
CA TYR A 73 -4.36 7.32 -8.76
C TYR A 73 -4.92 8.62 -8.16
N LYS A 74 -5.88 8.49 -7.24
CA LYS A 74 -6.45 9.58 -6.45
C LYS A 74 -6.29 9.21 -4.98
N GLY A 75 -5.39 9.91 -4.29
CA GLY A 75 -5.05 9.66 -2.88
C GLY A 75 -3.82 10.45 -2.45
N ASP A 76 -3.42 10.31 -1.19
CA ASP A 76 -2.33 11.06 -0.55
C ASP A 76 -1.27 10.16 0.14
N ILE A 77 -1.15 8.90 -0.30
CA ILE A 77 -0.32 7.86 0.37
C ILE A 77 1.17 8.17 0.38
N VAL A 78 1.68 8.98 -0.54
CA VAL A 78 3.12 9.31 -0.60
C VAL A 78 3.33 10.82 -0.50
N GLY A 79 2.33 11.56 0.02
CA GLY A 79 2.23 13.01 0.20
C GLY A 79 3.50 13.82 -0.08
N GLY A 80 3.91 13.93 -1.35
CA GLY A 80 5.12 14.64 -1.73
C GLY A 80 4.91 16.14 -1.54
N LYS A 81 6.00 16.88 -1.26
CA LYS A 81 5.98 18.35 -1.23
C LYS A 81 5.49 18.95 -2.55
N ASN A 82 5.59 18.18 -3.64
CA ASN A 82 5.03 18.50 -4.93
C ASN A 82 3.85 17.57 -5.26
N PRO A 83 2.60 18.05 -5.25
CA PRO A 83 1.44 17.23 -5.62
C PRO A 83 1.48 16.73 -7.08
N ARG A 84 2.42 17.22 -7.90
CA ARG A 84 2.60 16.84 -9.32
C ARG A 84 3.62 15.72 -9.57
N LYS A 85 4.32 15.20 -8.55
CA LYS A 85 5.29 14.11 -8.75
C LYS A 85 5.13 13.04 -7.68
N ARG A 86 4.90 11.80 -8.09
CA ARG A 86 4.64 10.66 -7.20
C ARG A 86 5.64 9.56 -7.57
N TRP A 87 6.80 9.60 -6.93
CA TRP A 87 8.02 8.95 -7.40
C TRP A 87 8.08 7.48 -6.95
N CYS A 88 7.00 6.70 -7.06
CA CYS A 88 7.05 5.26 -6.73
C CYS A 88 6.07 4.44 -7.57
N LEU A 89 6.34 3.13 -7.66
CA LEU A 89 5.58 2.19 -8.50
C LEU A 89 4.06 2.21 -8.25
N PHE A 90 3.66 2.39 -6.99
CA PHE A 90 2.25 2.31 -6.61
C PHE A 90 1.47 3.60 -6.84
N THR A 91 2.11 4.78 -6.69
CA THR A 91 1.39 6.07 -6.72
C THR A 91 1.73 6.99 -7.89
N ALA A 92 2.69 6.63 -8.74
CA ALA A 92 3.09 7.42 -9.90
C ALA A 92 1.95 7.70 -10.87
N HIS A 93 1.99 8.90 -11.45
CA HIS A 93 1.17 9.26 -12.60
C HIS A 93 1.68 8.60 -13.87
N HIS A 94 0.79 8.46 -14.85
CA HIS A 94 1.16 7.99 -16.17
C HIS A 94 2.21 8.91 -16.80
N GLY A 95 3.22 8.32 -17.44
CA GLY A 95 4.31 9.05 -18.10
C GLY A 95 5.46 9.50 -17.17
N GLU A 96 5.39 9.28 -15.86
CA GLU A 96 6.50 9.61 -14.97
C GLU A 96 7.74 8.75 -15.28
N GLN A 97 8.85 9.39 -15.69
CA GLN A 97 10.10 8.69 -16.02
C GLN A 97 10.63 7.84 -14.86
N ALA A 98 10.52 8.34 -13.62
CA ALA A 98 10.93 7.63 -12.41
C ALA A 98 10.19 6.29 -12.23
N TRP A 99 8.91 6.23 -12.64
CA TRP A 99 8.16 4.97 -12.64
C TRP A 99 8.74 3.99 -13.66
N GLY A 100 9.04 4.46 -14.88
CA GLY A 100 9.60 3.62 -15.94
C GLY A 100 10.97 3.04 -15.57
N ILE A 101 11.83 3.85 -14.95
CA ILE A 101 13.14 3.43 -14.42
C ILE A 101 12.95 2.36 -13.33
N ALA A 102 12.17 2.67 -12.29
CA ALA A 102 11.92 1.74 -11.19
C ALA A 102 11.28 0.43 -11.67
N HIS A 103 10.33 0.51 -12.61
CA HIS A 103 9.66 -0.67 -13.17
C HIS A 103 10.65 -1.60 -13.88
N ARG A 104 11.48 -1.06 -14.78
CA ARG A 104 12.43 -1.89 -15.53
C ARG A 104 13.54 -2.47 -14.66
N ILE A 105 13.96 -1.76 -13.61
CA ILE A 105 14.93 -2.26 -12.63
C ILE A 105 14.33 -3.36 -11.74
N LEU A 106 13.10 -3.16 -11.23
CA LEU A 106 12.56 -4.01 -10.16
C LEU A 106 11.72 -5.19 -10.67
N MET A 107 11.06 -5.08 -11.81
CA MET A 107 10.20 -6.16 -12.31
C MET A 107 10.90 -7.53 -12.44
N PRO A 108 12.16 -7.63 -12.91
CA PRO A 108 12.87 -8.91 -12.95
C PRO A 108 13.00 -9.58 -11.58
N ALA A 109 13.07 -8.78 -10.50
CA ALA A 109 13.20 -9.29 -9.13
C ALA A 109 11.91 -9.93 -8.59
N PHE A 110 10.77 -9.68 -9.24
CA PHE A 110 9.49 -10.31 -8.93
C PHE A 110 9.20 -11.55 -9.81
N GLY A 111 10.18 -12.02 -10.60
CA GLY A 111 10.06 -13.25 -11.39
C GLY A 111 10.07 -14.51 -10.52
N PRO A 112 9.48 -15.64 -10.97
CA PRO A 112 9.32 -16.87 -10.16
C PRO A 112 10.61 -17.40 -9.53
N ALA A 113 11.73 -17.35 -10.25
CA ALA A 113 13.02 -17.81 -9.73
C ALA A 113 13.54 -16.93 -8.58
N LYS A 114 13.36 -15.60 -8.69
CA LYS A 114 13.77 -14.64 -7.66
C LYS A 114 12.90 -14.76 -6.41
N ILE A 115 11.59 -14.92 -6.60
CA ILE A 115 10.65 -15.20 -5.49
C ILE A 115 11.00 -16.50 -4.77
N ARG A 116 11.32 -17.58 -5.51
CA ARG A 116 11.78 -18.83 -4.89
C ARG A 116 13.03 -18.62 -4.03
N GLY A 117 13.94 -17.74 -4.46
CA GLY A 117 15.12 -17.36 -3.68
C GLY A 117 14.80 -16.63 -2.36
N MET A 118 13.58 -16.13 -2.19
CA MET A 118 13.14 -15.48 -0.94
C MET A 118 12.53 -16.48 0.06
N PHE A 119 12.35 -17.76 -0.31
CA PHE A 119 11.63 -18.73 0.52
C PHE A 119 12.31 -19.00 1.87
N ASP A 120 13.63 -18.97 1.93
CA ASP A 120 14.35 -19.14 3.21
C ASP A 120 14.01 -18.00 4.18
N SER A 121 14.03 -16.75 3.70
CA SER A 121 13.62 -15.58 4.48
C SER A 121 12.15 -15.62 4.88
N MET A 122 11.25 -16.07 3.99
CA MET A 122 9.83 -16.24 4.32
C MET A 122 9.63 -17.32 5.39
N THR A 123 10.35 -18.43 5.27
CA THR A 123 10.29 -19.56 6.21
C THR A 123 10.83 -19.18 7.59
N ASP A 124 11.89 -18.36 7.65
CA ASP A 124 12.42 -17.81 8.89
C ASP A 124 11.33 -17.04 9.67
N ILE A 125 10.68 -16.07 9.04
CA ILE A 125 9.65 -15.28 9.72
C ILE A 125 8.42 -16.13 10.06
N ALA A 126 8.04 -17.08 9.20
CA ALA A 126 6.96 -18.03 9.49
C ALA A 126 7.27 -18.89 10.73
N ASN A 127 8.51 -19.35 10.88
CA ASN A 127 8.95 -20.10 12.07
C ASN A 127 8.91 -19.24 13.35
N GLN A 128 9.17 -17.94 13.27
CA GLN A 128 9.02 -17.04 14.42
C GLN A 128 7.54 -16.91 14.86
N LEU A 129 6.61 -16.83 13.90
CA LEU A 129 5.17 -16.85 14.20
C LEU A 129 4.76 -18.17 14.87
N ILE A 130 5.18 -19.31 14.28
CA ILE A 130 4.90 -20.64 14.83
C ILE A 130 5.50 -20.74 16.24
N GLY A 131 6.74 -20.30 16.45
CA GLY A 131 7.38 -20.29 17.75
C GLY A 131 6.62 -19.45 18.79
N LYS A 132 6.09 -18.29 18.40
CA LYS A 132 5.21 -17.47 19.27
C LYS A 132 3.96 -18.24 19.68
N TRP A 133 3.34 -18.97 18.74
CA TRP A 133 2.14 -19.75 19.02
C TRP A 133 2.43 -21.07 19.75
N GLU A 134 3.56 -21.73 19.50
CA GLU A 134 3.97 -22.97 20.18
C GLU A 134 4.33 -22.73 21.64
N VAL A 135 4.87 -21.55 21.95
CA VAL A 135 5.05 -21.09 23.32
C VAL A 135 3.74 -21.18 24.13
N LYS A 136 2.55 -21.11 23.51
CA LYS A 136 1.26 -21.38 24.16
C LYS A 136 1.10 -22.83 24.67
N TYR A 137 1.71 -23.80 23.99
CA TYR A 137 1.56 -25.23 24.29
C TYR A 137 2.71 -25.79 25.13
N SER A 138 3.72 -24.97 25.44
CA SER A 138 4.82 -25.40 26.29
C SER A 138 4.42 -25.34 27.78
N PRO A 139 4.54 -26.45 28.54
CA PRO A 139 4.15 -26.51 29.95
C PRO A 139 4.99 -25.59 30.87
N ALA A 140 5.99 -24.90 30.34
CA ALA A 140 6.89 -24.01 31.06
C ALA A 140 6.73 -22.51 30.72
N VAL A 141 5.73 -22.09 29.91
CA VAL A 141 5.73 -20.73 29.33
C VAL A 141 4.46 -19.87 29.61
N ARG A 142 4.73 -18.55 29.61
CA ARG A 142 4.00 -17.34 30.06
C ARG A 142 2.52 -17.15 29.67
N PHE A 143 1.94 -17.94 28.76
CA PHE A 143 0.55 -17.76 28.31
C PHE A 143 -0.22 -19.08 28.49
N GLY A 144 -1.28 -19.05 29.29
CA GLY A 144 -2.07 -20.24 29.63
C GLY A 144 -2.87 -20.83 28.45
N PRO A 145 -3.52 -22.00 28.64
CA PRO A 145 -4.29 -22.69 27.60
C PRO A 145 -5.40 -21.82 26.98
N ASP A 146 -5.94 -20.89 27.77
CA ASP A 146 -7.03 -19.98 27.36
C ASP A 146 -6.55 -18.73 26.62
N HIS A 147 -5.25 -18.60 26.34
CA HIS A 147 -4.74 -17.43 25.62
C HIS A 147 -5.31 -17.36 24.19
N VAL A 148 -6.01 -16.28 23.89
CA VAL A 148 -6.58 -15.99 22.58
C VAL A 148 -5.49 -15.44 21.68
N ILE A 149 -5.34 -16.04 20.50
CA ILE A 149 -4.43 -15.56 19.47
C ILE A 149 -5.15 -14.45 18.69
N ASP A 150 -4.55 -13.26 18.68
CA ASP A 150 -4.95 -12.21 17.73
C ASP A 150 -4.27 -12.46 16.38
N ALA A 151 -4.95 -13.22 15.53
CA ALA A 151 -4.44 -13.59 14.21
C ALA A 151 -4.20 -12.37 13.31
N ASN A 152 -5.00 -11.31 13.44
CA ASN A 152 -4.85 -10.12 12.60
C ASN A 152 -3.55 -9.36 12.94
N GLU A 153 -3.30 -9.18 14.24
CA GLU A 153 -2.08 -8.53 14.70
C GLU A 153 -0.84 -9.38 14.35
N ASP A 154 -0.93 -10.70 14.50
CA ASP A 154 0.17 -11.61 14.21
C ASP A 154 0.49 -11.77 12.72
N PHE A 155 -0.52 -11.82 11.86
CA PHE A 155 -0.30 -11.77 10.41
C PHE A 155 0.22 -10.42 9.95
N THR A 156 -0.13 -9.34 10.64
CA THR A 156 0.47 -8.02 10.39
C THR A 156 1.97 -8.06 10.72
N ARG A 157 2.37 -8.56 11.89
CA ARG A 157 3.79 -8.76 12.24
C ARG A 157 4.53 -9.62 11.22
N LEU A 158 3.95 -10.78 10.89
CA LEU A 158 4.50 -11.74 9.92
C LEU A 158 4.80 -11.06 8.58
N THR A 159 3.82 -10.36 8.02
CA THR A 159 3.95 -9.79 6.67
C THR A 159 4.88 -8.58 6.63
N PHE A 160 4.91 -7.76 7.68
CA PHE A 160 5.92 -6.69 7.83
C PHE A 160 7.33 -7.22 7.87
N ASP A 161 7.61 -8.16 8.77
CA ASP A 161 8.97 -8.71 8.92
C ASP A 161 9.38 -9.44 7.64
N THR A 162 8.45 -10.15 6.99
CA THR A 162 8.71 -10.86 5.73
C THR A 162 9.08 -9.90 4.61
N ILE A 163 8.28 -8.86 4.34
CA ILE A 163 8.60 -7.93 3.24
C ILE A 163 9.89 -7.15 3.53
N THR A 164 10.14 -6.81 4.79
CA THR A 164 11.35 -6.07 5.18
C THR A 164 12.60 -6.93 5.04
N LEU A 165 12.54 -8.19 5.45
CA LEU A 165 13.63 -9.13 5.30
C LEU A 165 13.90 -9.46 3.82
N CYS A 166 12.85 -9.73 3.04
CA CYS A 166 13.00 -10.11 1.63
C CYS A 166 13.45 -8.93 0.74
N ALA A 167 12.94 -7.72 1.00
CA ALA A 167 13.23 -6.56 0.16
C ALA A 167 14.51 -5.81 0.59
N MET A 168 14.87 -5.85 1.87
CA MET A 168 15.87 -4.95 2.46
C MET A 168 16.91 -5.67 3.32
N SER A 169 16.80 -7.00 3.48
CA SER A 169 17.63 -7.81 4.38
C SER A 169 17.72 -7.20 5.79
N TYR A 170 16.63 -6.60 6.24
CA TYR A 170 16.53 -5.91 7.52
C TYR A 170 15.51 -6.60 8.41
N ARG A 171 15.84 -6.78 9.69
CA ARG A 171 14.95 -7.41 10.67
C ARG A 171 14.32 -6.34 11.56
N LEU A 172 13.00 -6.25 11.51
CA LEU A 172 12.21 -5.46 12.46
C LEU A 172 12.08 -6.17 13.80
N ASN A 173 12.15 -7.51 13.82
CA ASN A 173 12.03 -8.35 15.00
C ASN A 173 10.68 -8.16 15.71
N SER A 174 9.59 -8.06 14.95
CA SER A 174 8.26 -7.70 15.49
C SER A 174 7.69 -8.74 16.47
N PHE A 175 8.20 -9.97 16.46
CA PHE A 175 7.82 -11.04 17.40
C PHE A 175 8.54 -11.01 18.75
N TYR A 176 9.57 -10.17 18.90
CA TYR A 176 10.36 -10.06 20.15
C TYR A 176 9.87 -8.95 21.08
N SER A 177 8.77 -8.29 20.73
CA SER A 177 8.11 -7.26 21.52
C SER A 177 6.63 -7.60 21.68
N LEU A 178 6.09 -7.34 22.87
CA LEU A 178 4.64 -7.42 23.09
C LEU A 178 3.92 -6.30 22.33
N GLU A 179 4.54 -5.14 22.21
CA GLU A 179 3.99 -4.01 21.48
C GLU A 179 4.46 -4.00 20.02
N MET A 180 3.57 -3.59 19.12
CA MET A 180 3.94 -3.26 17.74
C MET A 180 5.02 -2.17 17.71
N ALA A 181 5.99 -2.34 16.83
CA ALA A 181 7.07 -1.36 16.63
C ALA A 181 6.47 0.04 16.35
N PRO A 182 7.06 1.13 16.88
CA PRO A 182 6.55 2.49 16.67
C PRO A 182 6.35 2.84 15.19
N PHE A 183 7.23 2.34 14.31
CA PHE A 183 7.10 2.47 12.87
C PHE A 183 5.79 1.90 12.31
N ILE A 184 5.35 0.72 12.77
CA ILE A 184 4.13 0.07 12.29
C ILE A 184 2.90 0.87 12.77
N LYS A 185 2.89 1.30 14.03
CA LYS A 185 1.82 2.16 14.58
C LYS A 185 1.71 3.48 13.81
N ALA A 186 2.85 4.12 13.54
CA ALA A 186 2.92 5.35 12.74
C ALA A 186 2.39 5.13 11.32
N MET A 187 2.76 4.03 10.66
CA MET A 187 2.26 3.76 9.31
C MET A 187 0.75 3.49 9.28
N ALA A 188 0.20 2.76 10.25
CA ALA A 188 -1.24 2.54 10.33
C ALA A 188 -1.99 3.88 10.50
N SER A 189 -1.55 4.73 11.44
CA SER A 189 -2.12 6.07 11.65
C SER A 189 -2.03 6.96 10.40
N TYR A 190 -0.86 6.94 9.75
CA TYR A 190 -0.63 7.66 8.49
C TYR A 190 -1.59 7.23 7.38
N LEU A 191 -1.76 5.91 7.18
CA LEU A 191 -2.65 5.38 6.13
C LEU A 191 -4.13 5.67 6.40
N ILE A 192 -4.58 5.58 7.65
CA ILE A 192 -5.93 5.99 8.06
C ILE A 192 -6.17 7.46 7.68
N GLU A 193 -5.22 8.33 8.01
CA GLU A 193 -5.33 9.75 7.68
C GLU A 193 -5.24 10.01 6.16
N CYS A 194 -4.44 9.26 5.41
CA CYS A 194 -4.47 9.29 3.93
C CYS A 194 -5.86 8.94 3.37
N GLY A 195 -6.51 7.92 3.94
CA GLY A 195 -7.89 7.53 3.60
C GLY A 195 -8.88 8.65 3.90
N ASN A 196 -8.84 9.17 5.13
CA ASN A 196 -9.68 10.29 5.56
C ASN A 196 -9.49 11.53 4.66
N ARG A 197 -8.25 11.89 4.33
CA ARG A 197 -7.93 13.01 3.43
C ARG A 197 -8.44 12.81 2.00
N SER A 198 -8.51 11.56 1.55
CA SER A 198 -9.00 11.21 0.20
C SER A 198 -10.51 11.37 0.09
N LEU A 199 -11.25 11.16 1.19
CA LEU A 199 -12.70 11.35 1.26
C LEU A 199 -13.11 12.81 1.52
N ARG A 200 -12.18 13.67 1.95
CA ARG A 200 -12.48 15.07 2.30
C ARG A 200 -12.68 15.95 1.06
N PRO A 201 -13.74 16.78 1.05
CA PRO A 201 -13.88 17.85 0.07
C PRO A 201 -12.68 18.78 0.05
N ALA A 202 -12.28 19.25 -1.15
CA ALA A 202 -11.09 20.08 -1.33
C ALA A 202 -11.07 21.35 -0.47
N PHE A 203 -12.23 21.98 -0.24
CA PHE A 203 -12.35 23.20 0.56
C PHE A 203 -12.17 22.97 2.08
N VAL A 204 -12.30 21.73 2.56
CA VAL A 204 -12.16 21.37 4.00
C VAL A 204 -10.71 21.00 4.33
N LYS A 205 -9.88 20.66 3.33
CA LYS A 205 -8.49 20.21 3.54
C LYS A 205 -7.63 21.22 4.33
N ASN A 206 -7.93 22.51 4.21
CA ASN A 206 -7.19 23.58 4.88
C ASN A 206 -7.73 23.92 6.29
N TYR A 207 -8.84 23.31 6.72
CA TYR A 207 -9.56 23.69 7.95
C TYR A 207 -9.31 22.72 9.14
N LEU A 208 -8.36 21.80 9.01
CA LEU A 208 -8.06 20.82 10.06
C LEU A 208 -7.48 21.46 11.32
N SER A 209 -7.69 20.78 12.45
CA SER A 209 -6.95 21.07 13.67
C SER A 209 -5.46 20.91 13.39
N ARG A 210 -4.66 21.87 13.87
CA ARG A 210 -3.20 21.82 13.77
C ARG A 210 -2.63 20.48 14.29
N SER A 211 -3.32 19.83 15.23
CA SER A 211 -2.95 18.53 15.79
C SER A 211 -3.00 17.38 14.79
N ALA A 212 -4.06 17.24 13.98
CA ALA A 212 -4.17 16.14 13.02
C ALA A 212 -3.10 16.24 11.92
N ASN A 213 -2.81 17.46 11.47
CA ASN A 213 -1.71 17.71 10.54
C ASN A 213 -0.34 17.45 11.17
N ALA A 214 -0.15 17.85 12.43
CA ALA A 214 1.10 17.58 13.14
C ALA A 214 1.35 16.07 13.32
N GLN A 215 0.32 15.29 13.68
CA GLN A 215 0.44 13.84 13.80
C GLN A 215 0.75 13.17 12.46
N PHE A 216 0.06 13.57 11.39
CA PHE A 216 0.32 13.05 10.05
C PHE A 216 1.77 13.27 9.60
N GLU A 217 2.31 14.47 9.82
CA GLU A 217 3.71 14.77 9.48
C GLU A 217 4.70 14.05 10.40
N ALA A 218 4.36 13.87 11.68
CA ALA A 218 5.17 13.10 12.62
C ALA A 218 5.24 11.61 12.22
N ASP A 219 4.09 10.99 11.93
CA ASP A 219 4.01 9.59 11.49
C ASP A 219 4.78 9.38 10.19
N LYS A 220 4.58 10.27 9.22
CA LYS A 220 5.34 10.28 7.98
C LYS A 220 6.85 10.39 8.25
N LYS A 221 7.26 11.28 9.15
CA LYS A 221 8.68 11.43 9.51
C LYS A 221 9.23 10.13 10.09
N THR A 222 8.53 9.49 11.03
CA THR A 222 8.94 8.20 11.61
C THR A 222 9.14 7.13 10.53
N MET A 223 8.25 7.07 9.54
CA MET A 223 8.36 6.12 8.44
C MET A 223 9.58 6.37 7.54
N PHE A 224 9.78 7.62 7.15
CA PHE A 224 10.87 8.00 6.25
C PHE A 224 12.24 7.99 6.95
N ASP A 225 12.31 8.30 8.25
CA ASP A 225 13.54 8.22 9.03
C ASP A 225 14.08 6.79 9.06
N LEU A 226 13.24 5.79 9.36
CA LEU A 226 13.65 4.38 9.35
C LEU A 226 14.12 3.94 7.96
N THR A 227 13.38 4.31 6.92
CA THR A 227 13.75 4.01 5.54
C THR A 227 15.11 4.59 5.17
N THR A 228 15.34 5.85 5.56
CA THR A 228 16.58 6.57 5.28
C THR A 228 17.76 5.96 6.03
N ASP A 229 17.56 5.53 7.28
CA ASP A 229 18.59 4.83 8.06
C ASP A 229 18.97 3.49 7.43
N ILE A 230 17.99 2.70 6.97
CA ILE A 230 18.23 1.44 6.25
C ILE A 230 19.04 1.68 4.96
N ILE A 231 18.64 2.68 4.16
CA ILE A 231 19.38 3.05 2.93
C ILE A 231 20.80 3.48 3.27
N LYS A 232 20.98 4.33 4.29
CA LYS A 232 22.31 4.83 4.70
C LYS A 232 23.23 3.69 5.10
N LYS A 233 22.78 2.80 6.00
CA LYS A 233 23.54 1.62 6.45
C LYS A 233 23.89 0.69 5.29
N ARG A 234 22.99 0.56 4.30
CA ARG A 234 23.25 -0.22 3.09
C ARG A 234 24.33 0.42 2.24
N LYS A 235 24.28 1.74 2.04
CA LYS A 235 25.28 2.48 1.26
C LYS A 235 26.68 2.37 1.85
N GLU A 236 26.79 2.32 3.17
CA GLU A 236 28.06 2.12 3.88
C GLU A 236 28.68 0.73 3.63
N ASN A 237 27.88 -0.27 3.22
CA ASN A 237 28.30 -1.67 3.07
C ASN A 237 27.93 -2.29 1.70
N LEU A 238 27.94 -1.50 0.63
CA LEU A 238 27.43 -1.93 -0.69
C LEU A 238 28.10 -3.17 -1.28
N THR A 239 29.39 -3.37 -1.03
CA THR A 239 30.19 -4.44 -1.66
C THR A 239 29.93 -5.82 -1.06
N THR A 240 29.51 -5.87 0.20
CA THR A 240 29.22 -7.11 0.93
C THR A 240 27.72 -7.33 1.16
N ALA A 241 26.89 -6.42 0.64
CA ALA A 241 25.46 -6.44 0.86
C ALA A 241 24.77 -7.61 0.14
N PRO A 242 23.67 -8.15 0.72
CA PRO A 242 22.84 -9.14 0.05
C PRO A 242 22.24 -8.61 -1.25
N ASN A 243 22.03 -9.50 -2.22
CA ASN A 243 21.41 -9.16 -3.50
C ASN A 243 19.87 -9.18 -3.41
N ASP A 244 19.32 -8.19 -2.71
CA ASP A 244 17.87 -7.97 -2.52
C ASP A 244 17.34 -6.75 -3.31
N LEU A 245 16.05 -6.42 -3.15
CA LEU A 245 15.44 -5.29 -3.86
C LEU A 245 16.15 -3.97 -3.58
N LEU A 246 16.55 -3.73 -2.33
CA LEU A 246 17.29 -2.53 -1.96
C LEU A 246 18.64 -2.45 -2.66
N GLN A 247 19.36 -3.57 -2.75
CA GLN A 247 20.62 -3.62 -3.49
C GLN A 247 20.40 -3.25 -4.96
N LEU A 248 19.40 -3.87 -5.61
CA LEU A 248 19.08 -3.58 -7.00
C LEU A 248 18.75 -2.10 -7.21
N MET A 249 17.96 -1.51 -6.31
CA MET A 249 17.62 -0.09 -6.37
C MET A 249 18.84 0.83 -6.25
N LEU A 250 19.89 0.41 -5.54
CA LEU A 250 21.10 1.20 -5.31
C LEU A 250 22.16 1.02 -6.39
N THR A 251 22.25 -0.16 -7.01
CA THR A 251 23.36 -0.51 -7.92
C THR A 251 22.98 -0.61 -9.38
N GLU A 252 21.74 -1.02 -9.68
CA GLU A 252 21.32 -1.25 -11.05
C GLU A 252 20.98 0.05 -11.78
N ARG A 253 21.17 0.00 -13.10
CA ARG A 253 20.80 1.07 -14.02
C ARG A 253 19.72 0.57 -14.96
N ASP A 254 18.80 1.46 -15.30
CA ASP A 254 17.76 1.18 -16.27
C ASP A 254 18.39 0.89 -17.64
N PRO A 255 18.15 -0.28 -18.26
CA PRO A 255 18.74 -0.65 -19.54
C PRO A 255 18.32 0.26 -20.71
N VAL A 256 17.22 1.00 -20.58
CA VAL A 256 16.73 1.91 -21.65
C VAL A 256 17.36 3.29 -21.54
N THR A 257 17.44 3.87 -20.33
CA THR A 257 17.89 5.25 -20.13
C THR A 257 19.33 5.37 -19.61
N GLY A 258 19.92 4.28 -19.10
CA GLY A 258 21.21 4.28 -18.42
C GLY A 258 21.20 4.96 -17.04
N LEU A 259 20.04 5.45 -16.59
CA LEU A 259 19.87 6.15 -15.32
C LEU A 259 19.62 5.16 -14.18
N GLY A 260 20.15 5.45 -13.00
CA GLY A 260 19.78 4.78 -11.75
C GLY A 260 18.58 5.44 -11.07
N MET A 261 18.10 4.83 -9.99
CA MET A 261 17.08 5.44 -9.13
C MET A 261 17.70 6.50 -8.21
N SER A 262 17.00 7.61 -7.99
CA SER A 262 17.42 8.62 -7.00
C SER A 262 17.11 8.16 -5.58
N ASP A 263 17.86 8.63 -4.58
CA ASP A 263 17.64 8.29 -3.16
C ASP A 263 16.18 8.51 -2.71
N GLU A 264 15.56 9.60 -3.15
CA GLU A 264 14.16 9.89 -2.88
C GLU A 264 13.22 8.85 -3.53
N ASN A 265 13.49 8.44 -4.77
CA ASN A 265 12.73 7.41 -5.47
C ASN A 265 12.90 6.03 -4.82
N ILE A 266 14.10 5.71 -4.33
CA ILE A 266 14.39 4.49 -3.57
C ILE A 266 13.59 4.49 -2.26
N ALA A 267 13.71 5.55 -1.46
CA ALA A 267 12.98 5.67 -0.19
C ALA A 267 11.46 5.55 -0.38
N ASN A 268 10.91 6.23 -1.39
CA ASN A 268 9.48 6.15 -1.69
C ASN A 268 9.04 4.73 -2.11
N ASN A 269 9.85 3.98 -2.85
CA ASN A 269 9.52 2.60 -3.21
C ASN A 269 9.64 1.64 -2.02
N LEU A 270 10.62 1.81 -1.14
CA LEU A 270 10.72 1.01 0.09
C LEU A 270 9.49 1.19 0.99
N VAL A 271 9.10 2.45 1.24
CA VAL A 271 7.86 2.75 1.99
C VAL A 271 6.64 2.14 1.28
N THR A 272 6.61 2.20 -0.04
CA THR A 272 5.53 1.59 -0.83
C THR A 272 5.46 0.08 -0.69
N PHE A 273 6.60 -0.63 -0.62
CA PHE A 273 6.60 -2.07 -0.40
C PHE A 273 6.04 -2.44 0.96
N TRP A 274 6.34 -1.65 2.00
CA TRP A 274 5.66 -1.80 3.28
C TRP A 274 4.16 -1.60 3.12
N ILE A 275 3.72 -0.42 2.68
CA ILE A 275 2.29 -0.07 2.57
C ILE A 275 1.50 -1.10 1.75
N ALA A 276 1.95 -1.40 0.53
CA ALA A 276 1.19 -2.24 -0.39
C ALA A 276 1.27 -3.74 -0.05
N GLY A 277 2.41 -4.19 0.52
CA GLY A 277 2.70 -5.61 0.71
C GLY A 277 2.16 -6.19 2.02
N HIS A 278 2.23 -5.44 3.12
CA HIS A 278 1.89 -6.01 4.44
C HIS A 278 0.38 -6.19 4.62
N GLU A 279 -0.40 -5.12 4.46
CA GLU A 279 -1.83 -5.08 4.83
C GLU A 279 -2.68 -5.99 3.94
N THR A 280 -2.38 -6.03 2.64
CA THR A 280 -3.12 -6.89 1.70
C THR A 280 -2.86 -8.37 1.96
N THR A 281 -1.62 -8.72 2.30
CA THR A 281 -1.24 -10.11 2.58
C THR A 281 -1.72 -10.53 3.97
N SER A 282 -1.64 -9.67 4.99
CA SER A 282 -2.12 -9.99 6.35
C SER A 282 -3.65 -10.10 6.37
N GLY A 283 -4.33 -9.23 5.63
CA GLY A 283 -5.78 -9.33 5.39
C GLY A 283 -6.16 -10.65 4.73
N LEU A 284 -5.47 -11.05 3.65
CA LEU A 284 -5.70 -12.35 3.00
C LEU A 284 -5.57 -13.52 3.96
N LEU A 285 -4.49 -13.56 4.75
CA LEU A 285 -4.25 -14.60 5.74
C LEU A 285 -5.32 -14.60 6.85
N SER A 286 -5.79 -13.42 7.27
CA SER A 286 -6.81 -13.30 8.31
C SER A 286 -8.20 -13.81 7.86
N PHE A 287 -8.50 -13.72 6.56
CA PHE A 287 -9.77 -14.17 5.99
C PHE A 287 -9.79 -15.66 5.60
N THR A 288 -8.63 -16.31 5.54
CA THR A 288 -8.47 -17.72 5.10
C THR A 288 -8.53 -18.64 6.31
#